data_AF-A0A699JJB3-F1
#
_entry.id   AF-A0A699JJB3-F1
#
_cell.length_a   1.000
_cell.length_b   1.000
_cell.length_c   1.000
_cell.angle_alpha   90.00
_cell.angle_beta   90.00
_cell.angle_gamma   90.00
#
_symmetry.space_group_name_H-M   'P 1'
#
loop_
_entity.id
_entity.type
_entity.pdbx_description
1 polymer ?
#
loop_
_entity_poly.entity_id
_entity_poly.type
_entity_poly.pdbx_seq_one_letter_code
_entity_poly.pdbx_strand_id
1 'polypeptide(L)'
;MRIILQRYATDEAAQHHSLSPAVINAHLDKEAAALVGAVVEVDTALNVPGLGQWVGRRQVWLLVMLLAGLSWLLPRAAHATHLRAGDIQAKVDTTPTHNPNRIFFKLTLYRDSSPGNAEQKEATLFFGDGKRSDIIPQTSEVTIAPQTTRIIFYFEHTYPGSGNYIASFIEANRPRGVVNMTASDTQTFYLSTTITIDPGLGANHLPVLRAPAIDRAAVGQVFLHNPAAYDADGDSLAFRRMYSQRSLTYPGTVTALPANYTPDHVICDGFRYPNNQAYNVPPQRPVQVSFKDNNGVELAQIGDTAIFQMNARTGQIVWNAPLRVGTYNVALIVEEWRKNALGYIKIGEVLRDMQIIVVAAVNVRPTITIPQDTCVVAGTVLSKSVTAVDVDGSGPNSPATAVQLTAYGGPLPPATFTQSTQGPPRAVGRFRWATQC
;
A
#
# COMPACT_ATOMS: atom_id res chain seq x y z
N MET A 1 -7.35 22.22 -6.03
CA MET A 1 -6.07 21.61 -6.46
C MET A 1 -5.33 21.17 -5.21
N ARG A 2 -4.77 19.95 -5.15
CA ARG A 2 -3.95 19.51 -4.02
C ARG A 2 -2.57 19.08 -4.53
N ILE A 3 -1.53 19.36 -3.76
CA ILE A 3 -0.14 19.16 -4.19
C ILE A 3 0.48 18.18 -3.21
N ILE A 4 1.05 17.11 -3.75
CA ILE A 4 1.72 16.09 -2.95
C ILE A 4 3.18 16.21 -3.31
N LEU A 5 4.00 16.40 -2.28
CA LEU A 5 5.43 16.36 -2.41
C LEU A 5 5.84 14.89 -2.46
N GLN A 6 6.41 14.45 -3.57
CA GLN A 6 7.21 13.23 -3.60
C GLN A 6 8.65 13.64 -3.88
N ARG A 7 9.56 13.32 -2.95
CA ARG A 7 11.01 13.37 -3.20
C ARG A 7 11.49 11.98 -3.59
N TYR A 8 12.26 11.93 -4.66
CA TYR A 8 13.22 10.86 -4.88
C TYR A 8 14.51 11.29 -4.18
N ALA A 9 14.95 10.53 -3.18
CA ALA A 9 16.35 10.59 -2.79
C ALA A 9 17.14 10.01 -3.97
N THR A 10 18.02 10.81 -4.58
CA THR A 10 19.07 10.27 -5.43
C THR A 10 20.03 9.51 -4.52
N ASP A 11 20.16 8.21 -4.71
CA ASP A 11 21.18 7.40 -4.04
C ASP A 11 22.56 7.92 -4.47
N GLU A 12 23.17 8.73 -3.62
CA GLU A 12 24.62 8.88 -3.60
C GLU A 12 25.13 8.34 -2.26
N ALA A 13 25.98 7.31 -2.38
CA ALA A 13 26.84 6.71 -1.36
C ALA A 13 26.16 5.83 -0.28
N ALA A 14 25.61 4.68 -0.69
CA ALA A 14 25.75 3.47 0.12
C ALA A 14 27.09 2.80 -0.23
N GLN A 15 28.19 3.31 0.33
CA GLN A 15 29.48 2.63 0.25
C GLN A 15 29.39 1.25 0.92
N HIS A 16 29.77 0.23 0.16
CA HIS A 16 29.99 -1.12 0.62
C HIS A 16 30.88 -1.16 1.86
N HIS A 17 30.33 -1.56 3.00
CA HIS A 17 31.11 -2.20 4.05
C HIS A 17 30.68 -3.66 4.12
N SER A 18 31.46 -4.51 3.43
CA SER A 18 31.49 -5.95 3.64
C SER A 18 31.91 -6.23 5.08
N LEU A 19 30.99 -6.74 5.90
CA LEU A 19 31.33 -7.42 7.14
C LEU A 19 31.59 -8.89 6.82
N SER A 20 32.77 -9.37 7.19
CA SER A 20 33.26 -10.72 6.99
C SER A 20 32.47 -11.75 7.81
N PRO A 21 32.33 -13.00 7.33
CA PRO A 21 31.62 -14.04 8.06
C PRO A 21 32.55 -14.66 9.12
N ALA A 22 32.64 -14.00 10.26
CA ALA A 22 33.10 -14.60 11.50
C ALA A 22 32.34 -13.95 12.67
N VAL A 23 31.87 -14.79 13.59
CA VAL A 23 31.04 -14.44 14.77
C VAL A 23 29.53 -14.40 14.48
N ILE A 24 28.89 -15.57 14.52
CA ILE A 24 27.82 -15.93 15.49
C ILE A 24 27.78 -17.47 15.49
N ASN A 25 28.72 -18.07 16.20
CA ASN A 25 28.55 -19.37 16.84
C ASN A 25 28.14 -19.05 18.28
N ALA A 26 26.93 -19.45 18.69
CA ALA A 26 26.46 -19.71 20.06
C ALA A 26 24.94 -19.44 20.20
N HIS A 27 24.09 -20.15 19.44
CA HIS A 27 22.71 -20.39 19.84
C HIS A 27 22.05 -21.57 19.12
N LEU A 28 22.75 -22.72 19.04
CA LEU A 28 22.18 -23.98 18.53
C LEU A 28 22.60 -25.19 19.39
N ASP A 29 22.68 -25.03 20.71
CA ASP A 29 23.02 -26.13 21.64
C ASP A 29 21.88 -26.54 22.59
N LYS A 30 20.62 -26.27 22.24
CA LYS A 30 19.47 -26.75 23.04
C LYS A 30 18.40 -27.56 22.30
N GLU A 31 18.50 -27.72 20.99
CA GLU A 31 17.62 -28.64 20.23
C GLU A 31 18.34 -29.91 19.72
N ALA A 32 19.66 -29.98 19.80
CA ALA A 32 20.42 -31.18 19.46
C ALA A 32 20.32 -32.31 20.51
N ALA A 33 19.95 -32.00 21.76
CA ALA A 33 19.85 -33.00 22.84
C ALA A 33 18.56 -33.84 22.80
N ALA A 34 17.53 -33.42 22.06
CA ALA A 34 16.26 -34.15 21.97
C ALA A 34 16.22 -35.17 20.81
N LEU A 35 17.08 -35.03 19.79
CA LEU A 35 17.13 -35.98 18.66
C LEU A 35 18.12 -37.12 18.84
N VAL A 36 19.14 -36.98 19.69
CA VAL A 36 20.09 -38.08 19.99
C VAL A 36 19.42 -39.19 20.81
N GLY A 37 18.36 -38.87 21.57
CA GLY A 37 17.57 -39.87 22.32
C GLY A 37 16.74 -40.80 21.43
N ALA A 38 16.34 -40.38 20.23
CA ALA A 38 15.52 -41.19 19.32
C ALA A 38 16.33 -42.12 18.40
N VAL A 39 17.66 -41.95 18.33
CA VAL A 39 18.54 -42.77 17.47
C VAL A 39 19.06 -44.02 18.20
N VAL A 40 18.98 -44.08 19.52
CA VAL A 40 19.41 -45.26 20.31
C VAL A 40 18.34 -46.36 20.35
N GLU A 41 17.07 -46.06 20.05
CA GLU A 41 15.96 -47.03 20.16
C GLU A 41 15.66 -47.81 18.86
N VAL A 42 16.39 -47.56 17.77
CA VAL A 42 16.24 -48.31 16.50
C VAL A 42 17.19 -49.51 16.39
N ASP A 43 18.20 -49.63 17.27
CA ASP A 43 19.20 -50.71 17.20
C ASP A 43 18.73 -52.04 17.85
N THR A 44 17.52 -52.09 18.41
CA THR A 44 16.96 -53.31 19.04
C THR A 44 15.83 -53.98 18.25
N ALA A 45 15.51 -53.55 17.02
CA ALA A 45 14.36 -54.08 16.27
C ALA A 45 14.65 -54.69 14.88
N LEU A 46 15.88 -55.13 14.60
CA LEU A 46 16.20 -55.86 13.36
C LEU A 46 16.93 -57.17 13.66
N ASN A 47 16.20 -58.13 14.22
CA ASN A 47 16.62 -59.53 14.26
C ASN A 47 15.48 -60.43 13.78
N VAL A 48 15.20 -60.39 12.48
CA VAL A 48 14.34 -61.37 11.79
C VAL A 48 15.27 -62.36 11.08
N PRO A 49 15.28 -63.65 11.44
CA PRO A 49 16.09 -64.64 10.75
C PRO A 49 15.42 -65.03 9.43
N GLY A 50 16.14 -64.88 8.33
CA GLY A 50 15.78 -65.47 7.04
C GLY A 50 15.22 -64.48 6.03
N LEU A 51 16.11 -63.74 5.37
CA LEU A 51 16.04 -63.44 3.93
C LEU A 51 17.30 -62.64 3.52
N GLY A 52 18.14 -63.29 2.72
CA GLY A 52 18.94 -62.69 1.65
C GLY A 52 19.83 -61.49 2.00
N GLN A 53 21.10 -61.79 2.32
CA GLN A 53 22.23 -60.95 1.95
C GLN A 53 22.07 -60.48 0.49
N TRP A 54 22.08 -59.17 0.21
CA TRP A 54 22.60 -58.54 -1.03
C TRP A 54 22.54 -57.00 -1.03
N VAL A 55 22.39 -56.34 0.14
CA VAL A 55 22.64 -54.90 0.26
C VAL A 55 23.63 -54.70 1.40
N GLY A 56 24.87 -54.34 1.07
CA GLY A 56 25.91 -54.13 2.07
C GLY A 56 25.51 -53.02 3.04
N ARG A 57 25.81 -53.16 4.34
CA ARG A 57 25.51 -52.15 5.39
C ARG A 57 25.88 -50.72 4.95
N ARG A 58 26.95 -50.55 4.16
CA ARG A 58 27.37 -49.28 3.55
C ARG A 58 26.36 -48.70 2.53
N GLN A 59 25.71 -49.54 1.73
CA GLN A 59 24.71 -49.12 0.74
C GLN A 59 23.42 -48.62 1.42
N VAL A 60 23.02 -49.24 2.53
CA VAL A 60 21.89 -48.76 3.35
C VAL A 60 22.22 -47.40 3.97
N TRP A 61 23.41 -47.23 4.53
CA TRP A 61 23.86 -45.93 5.06
C TRP A 61 23.95 -44.83 4.00
N LEU A 62 24.45 -45.16 2.80
CA LEU A 62 24.49 -44.22 1.69
C LEU A 62 23.08 -43.85 1.22
N LEU A 63 22.14 -44.80 1.18
CA LEU A 63 20.75 -44.54 0.82
C LEU A 63 20.05 -43.65 1.86
N VAL A 64 20.28 -43.88 3.16
CA VAL A 64 19.75 -43.05 4.25
C VAL A 64 20.34 -41.63 4.20
N MET A 65 21.65 -41.49 4.00
CA MET A 65 22.30 -40.19 3.82
C MET A 65 21.79 -39.47 2.56
N LEU A 66 21.58 -40.20 1.47
CA LEU A 66 21.02 -39.66 0.23
C LEU A 66 19.57 -39.18 0.42
N LEU A 67 18.73 -39.98 1.09
CA LEU A 67 17.33 -39.61 1.39
C LEU A 67 17.24 -38.46 2.40
N ALA A 68 18.14 -38.40 3.39
CA ALA A 68 18.26 -37.27 4.31
C ALA A 68 18.76 -35.99 3.60
N GLY A 69 19.70 -36.13 2.65
CA GLY A 69 20.16 -35.04 1.80
C GLY A 69 19.07 -34.54 0.83
N LEU A 70 18.28 -35.45 0.24
CA LEU A 70 17.14 -35.12 -0.61
C LEU A 70 15.96 -34.52 0.16
N SER A 71 15.76 -34.92 1.43
CA SER A 71 14.83 -34.28 2.36
C SER A 71 15.22 -32.82 2.64
N TRP A 72 16.53 -32.53 2.71
CA TRP A 72 17.05 -31.16 2.80
C TRP A 72 16.90 -30.33 1.52
N LEU A 73 16.67 -31.00 0.39
CA LEU A 73 16.41 -30.41 -0.93
C LEU A 73 14.91 -30.30 -1.25
N LEU A 74 14.01 -30.56 -0.30
CA LEU A 74 12.60 -30.28 -0.47
C LEU A 74 12.46 -28.80 -0.86
N PRO A 75 11.82 -28.48 -2.01
CA PRO A 75 11.64 -27.11 -2.43
C PRO A 75 10.85 -26.41 -1.33
N ARG A 76 11.49 -25.50 -0.59
CA ARG A 76 10.75 -24.49 0.15
C ARG A 76 9.94 -23.77 -0.90
N ALA A 77 8.61 -23.90 -0.84
CA ALA A 77 7.72 -23.09 -1.64
C ALA A 77 8.15 -21.63 -1.43
N ALA A 78 8.78 -21.05 -2.45
CA ALA A 78 9.06 -19.63 -2.47
C ALA A 78 7.71 -18.96 -2.64
N HIS A 79 7.06 -18.65 -1.51
CA HIS A 79 5.95 -17.71 -1.48
C HIS A 79 6.55 -16.36 -1.86
N ALA A 80 6.62 -16.09 -3.15
CA ALA A 80 7.17 -14.86 -3.65
C ALA A 80 6.14 -13.75 -3.32
N THR A 81 6.53 -12.84 -2.45
CA THR A 81 5.68 -11.77 -1.92
C THR A 81 5.90 -10.47 -2.69
N HIS A 82 4.86 -9.78 -3.14
CA HIS A 82 5.08 -8.63 -4.04
C HIS A 82 4.08 -7.48 -3.93
N LEU A 83 2.82 -7.68 -3.51
CA LEU A 83 1.82 -6.59 -3.53
C LEU A 83 1.99 -5.62 -2.35
N ARG A 84 2.45 -4.41 -2.66
CA ARG A 84 2.74 -3.36 -1.68
C ARG A 84 1.50 -2.55 -1.29
N ALA A 85 0.64 -2.24 -2.27
CA ALA A 85 -0.47 -1.31 -2.11
C ALA A 85 -1.46 -1.41 -3.30
N GLY A 86 -2.64 -0.80 -3.18
CA GLY A 86 -3.61 -0.74 -4.27
C GLY A 86 -5.00 -0.24 -3.89
N ASP A 87 -5.86 -0.13 -4.90
CA ASP A 87 -7.27 0.27 -4.78
C ASP A 87 -8.08 -0.23 -5.99
N ILE A 88 -9.41 -0.32 -5.81
CA ILE A 88 -10.37 -0.63 -6.88
C ILE A 88 -11.26 0.60 -7.09
N GLN A 89 -11.22 1.14 -8.30
CA GLN A 89 -12.11 2.22 -8.74
C GLN A 89 -13.19 1.63 -9.64
N ALA A 90 -14.39 2.21 -9.62
CA ALA A 90 -15.44 1.79 -10.53
C ALA A 90 -16.26 2.97 -11.03
N LYS A 91 -16.92 2.76 -12.17
CA LYS A 91 -17.88 3.71 -12.75
C LYS A 91 -19.00 2.98 -13.47
N VAL A 92 -20.17 3.59 -13.51
CA VAL A 92 -21.27 3.13 -14.35
C VAL A 92 -20.91 3.17 -15.83
N ASP A 93 -21.65 2.41 -16.64
CA ASP A 93 -21.51 2.43 -18.09
C ASP A 93 -21.71 3.86 -18.62
N THR A 94 -20.78 4.34 -19.43
CA THR A 94 -20.84 5.68 -20.05
C THR A 94 -20.81 5.58 -21.58
N THR A 95 -20.97 4.38 -22.12
CA THR A 95 -21.06 4.13 -23.56
C THR A 95 -22.41 4.62 -24.12
N PRO A 96 -22.53 4.80 -25.45
CA PRO A 96 -23.78 5.23 -26.08
C PRO A 96 -24.97 4.29 -25.80
N THR A 97 -24.70 3.00 -25.58
CA THR A 97 -25.69 2.00 -25.16
C THR A 97 -25.66 1.86 -23.63
N HIS A 98 -25.99 2.94 -22.94
CA HIS A 98 -25.92 3.03 -21.48
C HIS A 98 -26.74 1.93 -20.79
N ASN A 99 -26.08 1.11 -19.97
CA ASN A 99 -26.71 0.17 -19.06
C ASN A 99 -26.31 0.51 -17.61
N PRO A 100 -27.23 0.99 -16.76
CA PRO A 100 -26.89 1.40 -15.38
C PRO A 100 -26.42 0.23 -14.51
N ASN A 101 -26.76 -1.01 -14.87
CA ASN A 101 -26.29 -2.20 -14.16
C ASN A 101 -24.91 -2.67 -14.63
N ARG A 102 -24.40 -2.15 -15.74
CA ARG A 102 -23.05 -2.48 -16.24
C ARG A 102 -22.04 -1.52 -15.62
N ILE A 103 -21.09 -2.07 -14.90
CA ILE A 103 -20.07 -1.34 -14.15
C ILE A 103 -18.70 -1.69 -14.70
N PHE A 104 -17.89 -0.65 -14.93
CA PHE A 104 -16.48 -0.78 -15.28
C PHE A 104 -15.62 -0.63 -14.05
N PHE A 105 -14.70 -1.57 -13.83
CA PHE A 105 -13.75 -1.55 -12.73
C PHE A 105 -12.34 -1.33 -13.23
N LYS A 106 -11.55 -0.64 -12.42
CA LYS A 106 -10.12 -0.47 -12.58
C LYS A 106 -9.43 -0.87 -11.28
N LEU A 107 -8.69 -1.97 -11.32
CA LEU A 107 -7.81 -2.37 -10.24
C LEU A 107 -6.43 -1.75 -10.47
N THR A 108 -5.95 -0.99 -9.49
CA THR A 108 -4.57 -0.48 -9.47
C THR A 108 -3.80 -1.19 -8.38
N LEU A 109 -2.74 -1.91 -8.76
CA LEU A 109 -1.82 -2.55 -7.83
C LEU A 109 -0.45 -1.91 -7.91
N TYR A 110 0.26 -1.91 -6.79
CA TYR A 110 1.66 -1.55 -6.71
C TYR A 110 2.44 -2.75 -6.23
N ARG A 111 3.48 -3.16 -6.97
CA ARG A 111 4.30 -4.30 -6.60
C ARG A 111 5.76 -3.95 -6.37
N ASP A 112 6.42 -4.79 -5.58
CA ASP A 112 7.87 -4.89 -5.55
C ASP A 112 8.37 -5.52 -6.85
N SER A 113 9.23 -4.78 -7.58
CA SER A 113 9.86 -5.24 -8.82
C SER A 113 11.32 -5.65 -8.63
N SER A 114 11.77 -5.87 -7.38
CA SER A 114 13.10 -6.41 -7.10
C SER A 114 13.26 -7.82 -7.67
N PRO A 115 14.47 -8.20 -8.14
CA PRO A 115 14.72 -9.54 -8.67
C PRO A 115 14.33 -10.64 -7.66
N GLY A 116 13.65 -11.68 -8.15
CA GLY A 116 13.21 -12.81 -7.32
C GLY A 116 11.82 -12.66 -6.69
N ASN A 117 11.18 -11.49 -6.79
CA ASN A 117 9.77 -11.32 -6.40
C ASN A 117 8.80 -11.80 -7.48
N ALA A 118 7.60 -12.18 -7.06
CA ALA A 118 6.53 -12.62 -7.94
C ALA A 118 6.09 -11.49 -8.89
N GLU A 119 5.66 -11.89 -10.07
CA GLU A 119 4.96 -11.02 -11.00
C GLU A 119 3.44 -11.12 -10.77
N GLN A 120 2.70 -10.06 -11.09
CA GLN A 120 1.23 -10.08 -11.16
C GLN A 120 0.79 -9.93 -12.60
N LYS A 121 0.76 -11.02 -13.37
CA LYS A 121 0.34 -10.98 -14.77
C LYS A 121 -1.16 -11.03 -14.94
N GLU A 122 -1.87 -11.57 -13.96
CA GLU A 122 -3.30 -11.84 -14.04
C GLU A 122 -3.99 -11.46 -12.73
N ALA A 123 -5.30 -11.19 -12.79
CA ALA A 123 -6.11 -10.91 -11.62
C ALA A 123 -7.55 -11.42 -11.81
N THR A 124 -8.19 -11.76 -10.70
CA THR A 124 -9.62 -12.11 -10.63
C THR A 124 -10.31 -11.16 -9.66
N LEU A 125 -11.45 -10.59 -10.05
CA LEU A 125 -12.26 -9.73 -9.22
C LEU A 125 -13.53 -10.47 -8.78
N PHE A 126 -13.91 -10.37 -7.51
CA PHE A 126 -15.18 -10.87 -6.98
C PHE A 126 -16.18 -9.72 -6.98
N PHE A 127 -17.39 -9.91 -7.51
CA PHE A 127 -18.32 -8.78 -7.74
C PHE A 127 -19.33 -8.55 -6.61
N GLY A 128 -19.40 -9.47 -5.62
CA GLY A 128 -20.31 -9.36 -4.48
C GLY A 128 -21.75 -9.82 -4.75
N ASP A 129 -22.02 -10.39 -5.92
CA ASP A 129 -23.32 -10.95 -6.32
C ASP A 129 -23.27 -12.48 -6.53
N GLY A 130 -22.24 -13.13 -5.98
CA GLY A 130 -21.99 -14.55 -6.20
C GLY A 130 -21.25 -14.85 -7.50
N LYS A 131 -20.79 -13.84 -8.24
CA LYS A 131 -19.94 -14.01 -9.43
C LYS A 131 -18.54 -13.47 -9.22
N ARG A 132 -17.63 -13.97 -10.05
CA ARG A 132 -16.26 -13.47 -10.20
C ARG A 132 -15.97 -13.25 -11.68
N SER A 133 -14.96 -12.44 -11.98
CA SER A 133 -14.45 -12.31 -13.33
C SER A 133 -13.80 -13.61 -13.80
N ASP A 134 -13.62 -13.72 -15.11
CA ASP A 134 -12.56 -14.57 -15.66
C ASP A 134 -11.18 -14.10 -15.17
N ILE A 135 -10.16 -14.90 -15.43
CA ILE A 135 -8.77 -14.51 -15.18
C ILE A 135 -8.39 -13.45 -16.21
N ILE A 136 -8.14 -12.22 -15.75
CA ILE A 136 -7.88 -11.07 -16.63
C ILE A 136 -6.37 -10.77 -16.65
N PRO A 137 -5.74 -10.67 -17.83
CA PRO A 137 -4.34 -10.27 -17.94
C PRO A 137 -4.15 -8.77 -17.65
N GLN A 138 -2.95 -8.41 -17.20
CA GLN A 138 -2.61 -7.00 -16.94
C GLN A 138 -2.72 -6.17 -18.22
N THR A 139 -3.35 -5.00 -18.11
CA THR A 139 -3.45 -4.05 -19.23
C THR A 139 -2.19 -3.22 -19.39
N SER A 140 -1.58 -2.82 -18.28
CA SER A 140 -0.33 -2.05 -18.29
C SER A 140 0.48 -2.29 -17.02
N GLU A 141 1.79 -2.27 -17.16
CA GLU A 141 2.74 -2.28 -16.05
C GLU A 141 3.79 -1.18 -16.30
N VAL A 142 3.97 -0.27 -15.33
CA VAL A 142 4.88 0.87 -15.45
C VAL A 142 5.71 1.01 -14.19
N THR A 143 7.03 1.11 -14.32
CA THR A 143 7.92 1.48 -13.21
C THR A 143 7.67 2.92 -12.81
N ILE A 144 7.32 3.14 -11.54
CA ILE A 144 7.02 4.49 -11.02
C ILE A 144 8.05 4.98 -10.02
N ALA A 145 8.85 4.09 -9.44
CA ALA A 145 9.92 4.38 -8.50
C ALA A 145 10.92 3.21 -8.49
N PRO A 146 12.12 3.36 -7.90
CA PRO A 146 13.04 2.25 -7.72
C PRO A 146 12.34 1.04 -7.09
N GLN A 147 12.49 -0.13 -7.72
CA GLN A 147 11.90 -1.40 -7.26
C GLN A 147 10.38 -1.38 -7.05
N THR A 148 9.67 -0.49 -7.75
CA THR A 148 8.22 -0.34 -7.64
C THR A 148 7.58 -0.16 -9.01
N THR A 149 6.70 -1.10 -9.39
CA THR A 149 5.85 -0.97 -10.58
C THR A 149 4.39 -0.80 -10.19
N ARG A 150 3.66 -0.03 -11.00
CA ARG A 150 2.20 0.10 -10.96
C ARG A 150 1.59 -0.73 -12.06
N ILE A 151 0.63 -1.57 -11.71
CA ILE A 151 -0.06 -2.49 -12.60
C ILE A 151 -1.54 -2.14 -12.64
N ILE A 152 -2.12 -2.15 -13.84
CA ILE A 152 -3.53 -1.83 -14.07
C ILE A 152 -4.23 -3.03 -14.71
N PHE A 153 -5.41 -3.35 -14.20
CA PHE A 153 -6.36 -4.29 -14.79
C PHE A 153 -7.71 -3.60 -14.97
N TYR A 154 -8.42 -3.94 -16.04
CA TYR A 154 -9.79 -3.49 -16.28
C TYR A 154 -10.73 -4.68 -16.28
N PHE A 155 -11.86 -4.52 -15.61
CA PHE A 155 -12.94 -5.51 -15.58
C PHE A 155 -14.24 -4.81 -15.93
N GLU A 156 -15.22 -5.61 -16.34
CA GLU A 156 -16.60 -5.16 -16.44
C GLU A 156 -17.51 -6.24 -15.87
N HIS A 157 -18.65 -5.81 -15.34
CA HIS A 157 -19.68 -6.71 -14.85
C HIS A 157 -21.05 -6.10 -15.03
N THR A 158 -22.04 -6.92 -15.35
CA THR A 158 -23.45 -6.51 -15.38
C THR A 158 -24.19 -7.15 -14.22
N TYR A 159 -24.60 -6.31 -13.27
CA TYR A 159 -25.33 -6.72 -12.09
C TYR A 159 -26.80 -7.07 -12.41
N PRO A 160 -27.43 -7.94 -11.62
CA PRO A 160 -28.80 -8.39 -11.87
C PRO A 160 -29.85 -7.28 -11.65
N GLY A 161 -29.52 -6.22 -10.92
CA GLY A 161 -30.43 -5.11 -10.65
C GLY A 161 -29.83 -4.07 -9.72
N SER A 162 -30.70 -3.21 -9.19
CA SER A 162 -30.33 -2.20 -8.21
C SER A 162 -29.94 -2.81 -6.87
N GLY A 163 -28.95 -2.21 -6.21
CA GLY A 163 -28.47 -2.68 -4.92
C GLY A 163 -27.08 -2.16 -4.58
N ASN A 164 -26.62 -2.55 -3.39
CA ASN A 164 -25.27 -2.28 -2.92
C ASN A 164 -24.42 -3.53 -3.13
N TYR A 165 -23.36 -3.40 -3.91
CA TYR A 165 -22.45 -4.50 -4.24
C TYR A 165 -21.04 -4.19 -3.77
N ILE A 166 -20.36 -5.20 -3.25
CA ILE A 166 -18.96 -5.10 -2.81
C ILE A 166 -18.10 -5.87 -3.80
N ALA A 167 -17.37 -5.13 -4.63
CA ALA A 167 -16.36 -5.72 -5.48
C ALA A 167 -15.03 -5.81 -4.72
N SER A 168 -14.42 -6.99 -4.70
CA SER A 168 -13.22 -7.25 -3.91
C SER A 168 -12.13 -7.95 -4.71
N PHE A 169 -10.89 -7.67 -4.34
CA PHE A 169 -9.70 -8.35 -4.83
C PHE A 169 -8.97 -8.97 -3.64
N ILE A 170 -8.59 -10.24 -3.78
CA ILE A 170 -7.82 -10.98 -2.78
C ILE A 170 -6.66 -11.63 -3.48
N GLU A 171 -5.48 -11.52 -2.87
CA GLU A 171 -4.29 -12.24 -3.30
C GLU A 171 -3.55 -12.76 -2.07
N ALA A 172 -2.83 -13.87 -2.19
CA ALA A 172 -2.14 -14.50 -1.05
C ALA A 172 -0.96 -13.67 -0.50
N ASN A 173 -0.48 -12.67 -1.24
CA ASN A 173 0.90 -12.22 -1.10
C ASN A 173 1.02 -10.73 -0.73
N ARG A 174 1.30 -10.46 0.56
CA ARG A 174 1.84 -9.17 1.05
C ARG A 174 3.36 -9.26 1.22
N PRO A 175 4.13 -8.16 1.11
CA PRO A 175 5.57 -8.18 1.30
C PRO A 175 5.96 -8.66 2.70
N ARG A 176 7.06 -9.41 2.79
CA ARG A 176 7.65 -9.83 4.08
C ARG A 176 8.19 -8.62 4.86
N GLY A 177 8.06 -8.69 6.19
CA GLY A 177 8.72 -7.74 7.09
C GLY A 177 8.02 -6.39 7.22
N VAL A 178 6.71 -6.31 6.93
CA VAL A 178 5.91 -5.13 7.26
C VAL A 178 5.88 -4.97 8.78
N VAL A 179 6.34 -3.81 9.28
CA VAL A 179 6.62 -3.57 10.70
C VAL A 179 5.35 -3.65 11.55
N ASN A 180 4.22 -3.25 10.99
CA ASN A 180 2.99 -3.05 11.74
C ASN A 180 1.94 -4.13 11.53
N MET A 181 2.37 -5.38 11.28
CA MET A 181 1.56 -6.59 11.33
C MET A 181 2.46 -7.82 11.56
N THR A 182 1.92 -8.93 12.03
CA THR A 182 2.66 -10.18 12.31
C THR A 182 2.79 -11.03 11.06
N ALA A 183 3.97 -11.60 10.76
CA ALA A 183 4.15 -12.55 9.65
C ALA A 183 3.48 -12.07 8.34
N SER A 184 3.77 -10.83 7.93
CA SER A 184 3.05 -10.15 6.86
C SER A 184 2.98 -10.95 5.55
N ASP A 185 4.01 -11.72 5.25
CA ASP A 185 4.15 -12.59 4.08
C ASP A 185 3.18 -13.78 4.03
N THR A 186 2.55 -14.15 5.14
CA THR A 186 1.54 -15.21 5.20
C THR A 186 0.11 -14.67 5.22
N GLN A 187 -0.05 -13.34 5.20
CA GLN A 187 -1.35 -12.69 5.21
C GLN A 187 -1.76 -12.26 3.80
N THR A 188 -3.01 -12.55 3.45
CA THR A 188 -3.58 -12.14 2.17
C THR A 188 -3.65 -10.61 2.05
N PHE A 189 -3.47 -10.11 0.83
CA PHE A 189 -3.75 -8.74 0.43
C PHE A 189 -5.23 -8.64 0.05
N TYR A 190 -5.95 -7.68 0.65
CA TYR A 190 -7.39 -7.49 0.43
C TYR A 190 -7.68 -6.04 0.06
N LEU A 191 -8.43 -5.86 -1.03
CA LEU A 191 -9.03 -4.59 -1.42
C LEU A 191 -10.52 -4.78 -1.63
N SER A 192 -11.29 -3.73 -1.40
CA SER A 192 -12.70 -3.71 -1.73
C SER A 192 -13.18 -2.33 -2.15
N THR A 193 -14.28 -2.32 -2.88
CA THR A 193 -15.02 -1.11 -3.20
C THR A 193 -16.50 -1.41 -3.17
N THR A 194 -17.28 -0.52 -2.56
CA THR A 194 -18.75 -0.62 -2.51
C THR A 194 -19.33 0.30 -3.56
N ILE A 195 -20.24 -0.21 -4.38
CA ILE A 195 -20.94 0.56 -5.41
C ILE A 195 -22.43 0.42 -5.18
N THR A 196 -23.12 1.56 -5.18
CA THR A 196 -24.59 1.61 -5.18
C THR A 196 -25.07 1.77 -6.61
N ILE A 197 -25.85 0.79 -7.07
CA ILE A 197 -26.53 0.80 -8.36
C ILE A 197 -27.99 1.17 -8.10
N ASP A 198 -28.37 2.37 -8.50
CA ASP A 198 -29.75 2.85 -8.42
C ASP A 198 -30.00 3.81 -9.59
N PRO A 199 -30.94 3.48 -10.51
CA PRO A 199 -31.32 4.35 -11.62
C PRO A 199 -31.72 5.78 -11.21
N GLY A 200 -32.23 5.96 -9.99
CA GLY A 200 -32.62 7.25 -9.45
C GLY A 200 -31.44 8.15 -9.06
N LEU A 201 -30.22 7.59 -8.91
CA LEU A 201 -29.02 8.36 -8.55
C LEU A 201 -28.37 9.08 -9.75
N GLY A 202 -28.74 8.71 -10.98
CA GLY A 202 -28.04 9.15 -12.18
C GLY A 202 -26.68 8.47 -12.34
N ALA A 203 -25.73 9.15 -13.00
CA ALA A 203 -24.38 8.63 -13.17
C ALA A 203 -23.66 8.53 -11.82
N ASN A 204 -22.87 7.46 -11.63
CA ASN A 204 -22.07 7.23 -10.43
C ASN A 204 -20.64 6.81 -10.82
N HIS A 205 -19.67 7.64 -10.45
CA HIS A 205 -18.24 7.43 -10.62
C HIS A 205 -17.57 7.44 -9.26
N LEU A 206 -17.17 6.26 -8.77
CA LEU A 206 -16.49 6.17 -7.49
C LEU A 206 -15.26 7.08 -7.42
N PRO A 207 -14.88 7.54 -6.22
CA PRO A 207 -13.80 8.50 -6.05
C PRO A 207 -12.48 7.98 -6.62
N VAL A 208 -11.87 8.76 -7.50
CA VAL A 208 -10.57 8.46 -8.11
C VAL A 208 -9.45 8.98 -7.21
N LEU A 209 -8.51 8.10 -6.85
CA LEU A 209 -7.40 8.42 -5.97
C LEU A 209 -6.13 8.65 -6.79
N ARG A 210 -5.75 9.92 -6.98
CA ARG A 210 -4.72 10.32 -7.96
C ARG A 210 -3.29 10.28 -7.43
N ALA A 211 -3.11 10.42 -6.13
CA ALA A 211 -1.82 10.22 -5.48
C ALA A 211 -1.37 8.76 -5.63
N PRO A 212 -0.08 8.43 -5.77
CA PRO A 212 0.41 7.05 -5.66
C PRO A 212 0.19 6.44 -4.28
N ALA A 213 0.01 5.11 -4.20
CA ALA A 213 -0.31 4.42 -2.93
C ALA A 213 0.96 4.05 -2.13
N ILE A 214 2.11 4.53 -2.58
CA ILE A 214 3.41 4.29 -1.99
C ILE A 214 4.05 5.64 -1.77
N ASP A 215 4.56 5.84 -0.56
CA ASP A 215 5.20 7.07 -0.15
C ASP A 215 6.37 6.80 0.81
N ARG A 216 7.23 7.80 1.01
CA ARG A 216 8.41 7.69 1.86
C ARG A 216 8.31 8.68 3.02
N ALA A 217 8.69 8.22 4.20
CA ALA A 217 8.77 9.01 5.41
C ALA A 217 10.20 9.01 5.95
N ALA A 218 10.59 10.08 6.63
CA ALA A 218 11.87 10.18 7.31
C ALA A 218 11.69 10.01 8.82
N VAL A 219 12.64 9.32 9.45
CA VAL A 219 12.71 9.20 10.91
C VAL A 219 12.78 10.61 11.53
N GLY A 220 11.97 10.84 12.57
CA GLY A 220 11.96 12.09 13.33
C GLY A 220 11.35 13.29 12.60
N GLN A 221 10.66 13.09 11.48
CA GLN A 221 10.10 14.18 10.69
C GLN A 221 8.60 13.99 10.39
N VAL A 222 7.90 15.10 10.16
CA VAL A 222 6.48 15.06 9.80
C VAL A 222 6.29 14.45 8.41
N PHE A 223 5.54 13.36 8.35
CA PHE A 223 5.06 12.77 7.10
C PHE A 223 3.64 13.23 6.80
N LEU A 224 3.43 13.66 5.55
CA LEU A 224 2.16 14.18 5.05
C LEU A 224 1.80 13.43 3.77
N HIS A 225 0.61 12.85 3.72
CA HIS A 225 0.08 12.23 2.52
C HIS A 225 -1.39 12.57 2.33
N ASN A 226 -1.78 12.84 1.09
CA ASN A 226 -3.19 13.02 0.74
C ASN A 226 -3.49 12.06 -0.42
N PRO A 227 -4.58 11.28 -0.42
CA PRO A 227 -4.87 10.39 -1.54
C PRO A 227 -5.22 11.14 -2.83
N ALA A 228 -5.37 12.48 -2.77
CA ALA A 228 -5.84 13.33 -3.86
C ALA A 228 -7.12 12.78 -4.49
N ALA A 229 -8.05 12.38 -3.63
CA ALA A 229 -9.34 11.84 -4.04
C ALA A 229 -10.16 12.92 -4.76
N TYR A 230 -10.85 12.49 -5.80
CA TYR A 230 -11.67 13.33 -6.65
C TYR A 230 -12.89 12.54 -7.07
N ASP A 231 -14.03 13.19 -6.97
CA ASP A 231 -15.31 12.71 -7.47
C ASP A 231 -15.68 13.44 -8.76
N ALA A 232 -16.04 12.70 -9.81
CA ALA A 232 -16.35 13.29 -11.11
C ALA A 232 -17.77 13.84 -11.21
N ASP A 233 -18.68 13.36 -10.35
CA ASP A 233 -20.10 13.71 -10.35
C ASP A 233 -20.41 14.88 -9.40
N GLY A 234 -19.41 15.31 -8.62
CA GLY A 234 -19.51 16.44 -7.70
C GLY A 234 -19.96 16.04 -6.29
N ASP A 235 -19.86 14.76 -5.94
CA ASP A 235 -20.25 14.28 -4.64
C ASP A 235 -19.29 14.69 -3.52
N SER A 236 -19.84 14.68 -2.31
CA SER A 236 -19.07 14.97 -1.11
C SER A 236 -18.26 13.76 -0.69
N LEU A 237 -16.98 13.97 -0.41
CA LEU A 237 -16.08 12.91 0.04
C LEU A 237 -15.82 13.00 1.54
N ALA A 238 -15.93 11.86 2.22
CA ALA A 238 -15.52 11.69 3.60
C ALA A 238 -14.39 10.66 3.69
N PHE A 239 -13.49 10.86 4.66
CA PHE A 239 -12.27 10.07 4.79
C PHE A 239 -12.17 9.49 6.20
N ARG A 240 -11.77 8.23 6.29
CA ARG A 240 -11.45 7.62 7.58
C ARG A 240 -10.29 6.64 7.46
N ARG A 241 -9.52 6.52 8.54
CA ARG A 241 -8.49 5.48 8.66
C ARG A 241 -9.16 4.12 8.81
N MET A 242 -8.56 3.13 8.21
CA MET A 242 -8.92 1.73 8.35
C MET A 242 -7.66 0.94 8.75
N TYR A 243 -7.83 -0.16 9.45
CA TYR A 243 -6.76 -1.13 9.58
C TYR A 243 -6.57 -1.88 8.27
N SER A 244 -5.35 -2.24 7.89
CA SER A 244 -5.16 -3.12 6.74
C SER A 244 -5.94 -4.42 6.94
N GLN A 245 -6.61 -4.85 5.88
CA GLN A 245 -7.50 -6.00 5.89
C GLN A 245 -6.84 -7.20 5.23
N ARG A 246 -7.27 -8.40 5.61
CA ARG A 246 -6.95 -9.67 4.97
C ARG A 246 -8.23 -10.49 4.84
N SER A 247 -8.26 -11.39 3.88
CA SER A 247 -9.21 -12.51 3.85
C SER A 247 -8.62 -13.73 4.58
N LEU A 248 -9.42 -14.41 5.41
CA LEU A 248 -9.07 -15.71 5.98
C LEU A 248 -9.37 -16.83 4.99
N THR A 249 -10.38 -16.65 4.15
CA THR A 249 -10.74 -17.61 3.11
C THR A 249 -10.19 -17.11 1.79
N TYR A 250 -9.22 -17.82 1.23
CA TYR A 250 -8.85 -17.63 -0.17
C TYR A 250 -9.68 -18.63 -1.00
N PRO A 251 -10.73 -18.18 -1.71
CA PRO A 251 -11.54 -19.08 -2.53
C PRO A 251 -10.72 -19.67 -3.70
N GLY A 252 -9.55 -19.10 -4.02
CA GLY A 252 -8.71 -19.56 -5.12
C GLY A 252 -9.48 -19.57 -6.43
N THR A 253 -9.32 -20.64 -7.20
CA THR A 253 -9.93 -20.82 -8.52
C THR A 253 -11.26 -21.57 -8.50
N VAL A 254 -12.00 -21.58 -7.38
CA VAL A 254 -13.34 -22.20 -7.35
C VAL A 254 -14.22 -21.67 -8.47
N THR A 255 -14.88 -22.59 -9.16
CA THR A 255 -15.71 -22.32 -10.35
C THR A 255 -17.15 -21.98 -9.98
N ALA A 256 -17.62 -22.39 -8.80
CA ALA A 256 -18.95 -22.04 -8.28
C ALA A 256 -18.82 -21.36 -6.90
N LEU A 257 -19.37 -20.16 -6.80
CA LEU A 257 -19.45 -19.40 -5.57
C LEU A 257 -20.89 -19.45 -5.02
N PRO A 258 -21.08 -19.36 -3.69
CA PRO A 258 -22.40 -19.16 -3.12
C PRO A 258 -23.13 -17.95 -3.72
N ALA A 259 -24.46 -17.98 -3.74
CA ALA A 259 -25.25 -16.81 -4.13
C ALA A 259 -24.89 -15.60 -3.24
N ASN A 260 -24.69 -14.43 -3.86
CA ASN A 260 -24.25 -13.20 -3.18
C ASN A 260 -22.91 -13.33 -2.42
N TYR A 261 -22.05 -14.27 -2.82
CA TYR A 261 -20.73 -14.42 -2.22
C TYR A 261 -19.96 -13.09 -2.29
N THR A 262 -19.60 -12.61 -1.10
CA THR A 262 -18.67 -11.53 -0.87
C THR A 262 -17.54 -12.12 -0.03
N PRO A 263 -16.27 -12.01 -0.45
CA PRO A 263 -15.19 -12.57 0.33
C PRO A 263 -15.09 -11.96 1.72
N ASP A 264 -14.71 -12.77 2.70
CA ASP A 264 -14.52 -12.29 4.06
C ASP A 264 -13.36 -11.29 4.14
N HIS A 265 -13.43 -10.43 5.15
CA HIS A 265 -12.31 -9.60 5.50
C HIS A 265 -12.25 -9.40 7.00
N VAL A 266 -11.04 -9.46 7.53
CA VAL A 266 -10.71 -9.20 8.92
C VAL A 266 -9.46 -8.32 8.98
N ILE A 267 -9.22 -7.73 10.13
CA ILE A 267 -7.98 -6.97 10.36
C ILE A 267 -6.78 -7.90 10.18
N CYS A 268 -5.72 -7.40 9.55
CA CYS A 268 -4.43 -8.08 9.49
C CYS A 268 -3.94 -8.45 10.89
N ASP A 269 -3.45 -9.67 11.05
CA ASP A 269 -3.00 -10.15 12.36
C ASP A 269 -1.86 -9.29 12.90
N GLY A 270 -1.91 -8.98 14.19
CA GLY A 270 -0.96 -8.10 14.86
C GLY A 270 -0.97 -6.64 14.39
N PHE A 271 -1.95 -6.20 13.58
CA PHE A 271 -1.93 -4.84 13.05
C PHE A 271 -1.98 -3.78 14.15
N ARG A 272 -1.11 -2.77 14.05
CA ARG A 272 -1.21 -1.54 14.87
C ARG A 272 -0.96 -0.32 14.01
N TYR A 273 -1.53 0.82 14.41
CA TYR A 273 -1.25 2.08 13.70
C TYR A 273 0.23 2.48 13.82
N PRO A 274 0.80 3.16 12.82
CA PRO A 274 2.22 3.52 12.80
C PRO A 274 2.71 4.37 13.99
N ASN A 275 1.82 5.05 14.71
CA ASN A 275 2.17 5.82 15.90
C ASN A 275 2.15 5.01 17.21
N ASN A 276 2.04 3.68 17.15
CA ASN A 276 2.07 2.84 18.34
C ASN A 276 3.42 2.97 19.07
N GLN A 277 3.37 3.09 20.40
CA GLN A 277 4.56 3.28 21.24
C GLN A 277 5.48 2.05 21.29
N ALA A 278 5.00 0.87 20.87
CA ALA A 278 5.84 -0.33 20.72
C ALA A 278 6.87 -0.22 19.57
N TYR A 279 6.76 0.81 18.72
CA TYR A 279 7.75 1.10 17.67
C TYR A 279 8.84 2.06 18.15
N ASN A 280 9.15 2.03 19.46
CA ASN A 280 10.27 2.75 20.04
C ASN A 280 11.62 2.15 19.60
N VAL A 281 12.68 2.95 19.68
CA VAL A 281 14.06 2.54 19.40
C VAL A 281 14.87 2.96 20.62
N PRO A 282 14.98 2.10 21.66
CA PRO A 282 15.59 2.48 22.93
C PRO A 282 16.96 3.17 22.76
N PRO A 283 17.21 4.29 23.45
CA PRO A 283 16.38 4.93 24.48
C PRO A 283 15.28 5.86 23.93
N GLN A 284 15.17 6.02 22.62
CA GLN A 284 14.25 6.97 21.97
C GLN A 284 12.82 6.44 21.93
N ARG A 285 11.85 7.32 22.18
CA ARG A 285 10.41 7.08 21.97
C ARG A 285 9.88 7.99 20.86
N PRO A 286 8.85 7.58 20.10
CA PRO A 286 8.30 8.40 19.03
C PRO A 286 7.52 9.58 19.63
N VAL A 287 8.02 10.80 19.40
CA VAL A 287 7.43 12.06 19.86
C VAL A 287 7.11 12.98 18.69
N GLN A 288 6.17 13.91 18.90
CA GLN A 288 5.84 14.94 17.92
C GLN A 288 6.97 15.98 17.81
N VAL A 289 7.32 16.35 16.58
CA VAL A 289 8.21 17.47 16.24
C VAL A 289 7.42 18.65 15.68
N SER A 290 8.06 19.83 15.55
CA SER A 290 7.38 21.02 15.05
C SER A 290 6.72 20.79 13.68
N PHE A 291 5.46 21.18 13.57
CA PHE A 291 4.64 21.11 12.37
C PHE A 291 3.75 22.35 12.31
N LYS A 292 4.01 23.24 11.35
CA LYS A 292 3.25 24.48 11.20
C LYS A 292 2.35 24.45 9.97
N ASP A 293 1.23 25.15 10.05
CA ASP A 293 0.36 25.40 8.90
C ASP A 293 0.94 26.46 7.94
N ASN A 294 0.22 26.77 6.85
CA ASN A 294 0.62 27.79 5.88
C ASN A 294 0.69 29.21 6.44
N ASN A 295 0.11 29.47 7.61
CA ASN A 295 0.11 30.75 8.30
C ASN A 295 1.16 30.80 9.42
N GLY A 296 1.94 29.73 9.61
CA GLY A 296 2.97 29.63 10.65
C GLY A 296 2.44 29.22 12.04
N VAL A 297 1.17 28.81 12.15
CA VAL A 297 0.58 28.34 13.41
C VAL A 297 1.09 26.93 13.71
N GLU A 298 1.59 26.71 14.93
CA GLU A 298 2.05 25.41 15.39
C GLU A 298 0.85 24.46 15.61
N LEU A 299 0.88 23.31 14.91
CA LEU A 299 -0.15 22.27 14.97
C LEU A 299 0.27 21.09 15.85
N ALA A 300 1.57 20.94 16.14
CA ALA A 300 2.09 19.85 16.96
C ALA A 300 2.18 20.23 18.44
N GLN A 301 1.93 19.24 19.31
CA GLN A 301 2.29 19.34 20.73
C GLN A 301 3.72 18.80 20.87
N ILE A 302 4.72 19.67 20.72
CA ILE A 302 6.13 19.27 20.61
C ILE A 302 6.57 18.49 21.86
N GLY A 303 7.11 17.28 21.66
CA GLY A 303 7.58 16.39 22.74
C GLY A 303 6.56 15.39 23.26
N ASP A 304 5.27 15.56 22.92
CA ASP A 304 4.21 14.59 23.24
C ASP A 304 4.32 13.32 22.38
N THR A 305 3.56 12.28 22.77
CA THR A 305 3.40 11.04 22.02
C THR A 305 3.11 11.30 20.54
N ALA A 306 3.82 10.60 19.65
CA ALA A 306 3.60 10.69 18.22
C ALA A 306 2.14 10.39 17.82
N ILE A 307 1.69 11.06 16.78
CA ILE A 307 0.34 10.95 16.22
C ILE A 307 0.36 10.33 14.83
N PHE A 308 -0.69 9.58 14.52
CA PHE A 308 -1.06 9.20 13.15
C PHE A 308 -2.53 9.54 12.98
N GLN A 309 -2.84 10.59 12.22
CA GLN A 309 -4.19 11.14 12.11
C GLN A 309 -4.56 11.36 10.65
N MET A 310 -5.87 11.43 10.39
CA MET A 310 -6.42 11.75 9.07
C MET A 310 -7.52 12.77 9.24
N ASN A 311 -7.49 13.82 8.43
CA ASN A 311 -8.58 14.77 8.36
C ASN A 311 -9.77 14.16 7.60
N ALA A 312 -10.94 14.09 8.25
CA ALA A 312 -12.11 13.41 7.70
C ALA A 312 -12.75 14.11 6.48
N ARG A 313 -12.41 15.38 6.21
CA ARG A 313 -12.92 16.17 5.08
C ARG A 313 -11.90 16.28 3.95
N THR A 314 -10.61 16.32 4.27
CA THR A 314 -9.55 16.52 3.27
C THR A 314 -8.78 15.25 2.96
N GLY A 315 -8.89 14.20 3.75
CA GLY A 315 -8.08 12.99 3.58
C GLY A 315 -6.60 13.19 3.85
N GLN A 316 -6.18 14.36 4.37
CA GLN A 316 -4.78 14.61 4.73
C GLN A 316 -4.40 13.70 5.90
N ILE A 317 -3.48 12.79 5.65
CA ILE A 317 -2.77 12.00 6.65
C ILE A 317 -1.62 12.84 7.20
N VAL A 318 -1.49 12.83 8.52
CA VAL A 318 -0.37 13.41 9.27
C VAL A 318 0.19 12.33 10.18
N TRP A 319 1.45 11.95 9.95
CA TRP A 319 2.23 11.12 10.86
C TRP A 319 3.37 11.94 11.43
N ASN A 320 3.33 12.22 12.74
CA ASN A 320 4.31 13.05 13.42
C ASN A 320 4.74 12.38 14.74
N ALA A 321 5.93 11.81 14.88
CA ALA A 321 6.97 11.56 13.88
C ALA A 321 7.31 10.05 13.82
N PRO A 322 7.45 9.44 12.64
CA PRO A 322 7.97 8.07 12.49
C PRO A 322 9.31 7.93 13.20
N LEU A 323 9.56 6.78 13.86
CA LEU A 323 10.84 6.54 14.56
C LEU A 323 11.56 5.29 14.05
N ARG A 324 10.88 4.15 14.03
CA ARG A 324 11.47 2.89 13.59
C ARG A 324 11.44 2.77 12.06
N VAL A 325 12.62 2.63 11.45
CA VAL A 325 12.81 2.35 10.02
C VAL A 325 12.11 1.06 9.62
N GLY A 326 11.59 1.04 8.39
CA GLY A 326 10.97 -0.13 7.80
C GLY A 326 9.72 0.22 6.99
N THR A 327 9.04 -0.83 6.54
CA THR A 327 7.84 -0.73 5.71
C THR A 327 6.60 -0.81 6.60
N TYR A 328 5.69 0.15 6.44
CA TYR A 328 4.41 0.19 7.16
C TYR A 328 3.27 0.13 6.15
N ASN A 329 2.24 -0.65 6.45
CA ASN A 329 0.99 -0.59 5.71
C ASN A 329 -0.03 0.27 6.47
N VAL A 330 -0.78 1.06 5.73
CA VAL A 330 -1.89 1.84 6.25
C VAL A 330 -3.05 1.70 5.28
N ALA A 331 -4.28 1.61 5.79
CA ALA A 331 -5.46 1.60 4.95
C ALA A 331 -6.32 2.82 5.22
N LEU A 332 -7.03 3.25 4.18
CA LEU A 332 -7.97 4.35 4.24
C LEU A 332 -9.22 4.00 3.47
N ILE A 333 -10.32 4.58 3.92
CA ILE A 333 -11.59 4.51 3.26
C ILE A 333 -11.98 5.91 2.79
N VAL A 334 -12.38 6.00 1.53
CA VAL A 334 -13.00 7.19 0.95
C VAL A 334 -14.46 6.87 0.69
N GLU A 335 -15.34 7.58 1.35
CA GLU A 335 -16.79 7.45 1.22
C GLU A 335 -17.31 8.53 0.29
N GLU A 336 -18.23 8.16 -0.59
CA GLU A 336 -18.89 9.03 -1.54
C GLU A 336 -20.33 9.29 -1.08
N TRP A 337 -20.68 10.57 -0.94
CA TRP A 337 -21.95 11.02 -0.40
C TRP A 337 -22.67 11.95 -1.38
N ARG A 338 -23.82 11.50 -1.87
CA ARG A 338 -24.67 12.26 -2.78
C ARG A 338 -25.76 13.00 -2.04
N LYS A 339 -25.94 14.27 -2.38
CA LYS A 339 -27.04 15.08 -1.85
C LYS A 339 -28.30 14.85 -2.67
N ASN A 340 -29.41 14.57 -2.00
CA ASN A 340 -30.74 14.53 -2.58
C ASN A 340 -31.71 15.43 -1.79
N ALA A 341 -33.00 15.38 -2.10
CA ALA A 341 -34.02 16.19 -1.45
C ALA A 341 -34.18 15.91 0.07
N LEU A 342 -33.79 14.72 0.53
CA LEU A 342 -33.94 14.26 1.91
C LEU A 342 -32.66 14.37 2.75
N GLY A 343 -31.51 14.63 2.13
CA GLY A 343 -30.23 14.77 2.82
C GLY A 343 -29.06 14.22 2.01
N TYR A 344 -28.07 13.67 2.71
CA TYR A 344 -26.93 12.99 2.10
C TYR A 344 -27.09 11.48 2.26
N ILE A 345 -26.89 10.75 1.18
CA ILE A 345 -26.86 9.29 1.16
C ILE A 345 -25.48 8.83 0.70
N LYS A 346 -24.95 7.80 1.36
CA LYS A 346 -23.69 7.17 0.95
C LYS A 346 -23.98 6.28 -0.26
N ILE A 347 -23.25 6.51 -1.35
CA ILE A 347 -23.46 5.80 -2.63
C ILE A 347 -22.23 5.01 -3.09
N GLY A 348 -21.10 5.21 -2.42
CA GLY A 348 -19.84 4.56 -2.77
C GLY A 348 -18.87 4.49 -1.60
N GLU A 349 -17.97 3.52 -1.65
CA GLU A 349 -16.84 3.41 -0.72
C GLU A 349 -15.63 2.79 -1.42
N VAL A 350 -14.45 3.40 -1.34
CA VAL A 350 -13.19 2.81 -1.83
C VAL A 350 -12.27 2.51 -0.65
N LEU A 351 -11.91 1.23 -0.46
CA LEU A 351 -10.82 0.83 0.42
C LEU A 351 -9.50 0.86 -0.35
N ARG A 352 -8.57 1.69 0.12
CA ARG A 352 -7.20 1.74 -0.38
C ARG A 352 -6.25 1.24 0.69
N ASP A 353 -5.42 0.26 0.34
CA ASP A 353 -4.25 -0.14 1.13
C ASP A 353 -3.01 0.54 0.54
N MET A 354 -2.18 1.10 1.42
CA MET A 354 -1.07 1.98 1.10
C MET A 354 0.18 1.52 1.85
N GLN A 355 1.34 1.73 1.24
CA GLN A 355 2.64 1.48 1.88
C GLN A 355 3.39 2.79 2.15
N ILE A 356 3.93 2.91 3.36
CA ILE A 356 4.84 3.99 3.76
C ILE A 356 6.19 3.37 4.10
N ILE A 357 7.25 3.80 3.42
CA ILE A 357 8.62 3.34 3.67
C ILE A 357 9.33 4.38 4.53
N VAL A 358 9.58 4.03 5.80
CA VAL A 358 10.32 4.89 6.73
C VAL A 358 11.81 4.64 6.57
N VAL A 359 12.57 5.68 6.25
CA VAL A 359 14.03 5.63 6.10
C VAL A 359 14.72 6.58 7.08
N ALA A 360 15.95 6.24 7.47
CA ALA A 360 16.83 7.22 8.09
C ALA A 360 17.18 8.29 7.05
N ALA A 361 17.08 9.56 7.43
CA ALA A 361 17.45 10.67 6.55
C ALA A 361 18.18 11.75 7.37
N VAL A 362 19.31 12.21 6.85
CA VAL A 362 20.02 13.38 7.37
C VAL A 362 19.44 14.69 6.84
N ASN A 363 18.78 14.62 5.68
CA ASN A 363 18.10 15.75 5.06
C ASN A 363 16.79 16.08 5.77
N VAL A 364 16.45 17.36 5.87
CA VAL A 364 15.17 17.83 6.44
C VAL A 364 14.13 18.00 5.34
N ARG A 365 12.86 17.74 5.68
CA ARG A 365 11.73 17.95 4.78
C ARG A 365 11.61 19.43 4.36
N PRO A 366 11.30 19.72 3.09
CA PRO A 366 11.01 21.09 2.67
C PRO A 366 9.69 21.57 3.28
N THR A 367 9.61 22.88 3.54
CA THR A 367 8.36 23.54 3.94
C THR A 367 7.64 24.04 2.70
N ILE A 368 6.44 23.52 2.45
CA ILE A 368 5.57 23.95 1.35
C ILE A 368 4.64 25.07 1.81
N THR A 369 4.47 26.08 0.96
CA THR A 369 3.47 27.12 1.11
C THR A 369 2.50 27.00 -0.05
N ILE A 370 1.25 26.64 0.28
CA ILE A 370 0.16 26.55 -0.68
C ILE A 370 -0.66 27.84 -0.59
N PRO A 371 -1.01 28.47 -1.72
CA PRO A 371 -1.84 29.67 -1.75
C PRO A 371 -3.23 29.38 -1.19
N GLN A 372 -3.85 30.40 -0.59
CA GLN A 372 -5.21 30.31 -0.04
C GLN A 372 -6.24 29.94 -1.11
N ASP A 373 -7.28 29.21 -0.69
CA ASP A 373 -8.41 28.86 -1.54
C ASP A 373 -9.02 30.14 -2.14
N THR A 374 -9.35 30.09 -3.42
CA THR A 374 -9.83 31.26 -4.16
C THR A 374 -11.09 30.89 -4.93
N CYS A 375 -12.20 31.55 -4.62
CA CYS A 375 -13.40 31.51 -5.45
C CYS A 375 -13.18 32.39 -6.67
N VAL A 376 -13.45 31.84 -7.85
CA VAL A 376 -13.33 32.57 -9.12
C VAL A 376 -14.62 32.40 -9.93
N VAL A 377 -14.93 33.40 -10.76
CA VAL A 377 -16.07 33.32 -11.69
C VAL A 377 -15.74 32.28 -12.78
N ALA A 378 -16.73 31.49 -13.19
CA ALA A 378 -16.58 30.55 -14.31
C ALA A 378 -16.17 31.30 -15.60
N GLY A 379 -15.29 30.70 -16.40
CA GLY A 379 -14.71 31.33 -17.58
C GLY A 379 -13.45 32.17 -17.32
N THR A 380 -13.03 32.35 -16.06
CA THR A 380 -11.80 33.09 -15.72
C THR A 380 -10.57 32.18 -15.62
N VAL A 381 -9.37 32.76 -15.80
CA VAL A 381 -8.12 32.02 -15.60
C VAL A 381 -7.63 32.21 -14.18
N LEU A 382 -7.68 31.14 -13.38
CA LEU A 382 -7.01 31.10 -12.08
C LEU A 382 -5.54 30.74 -12.28
N SER A 383 -4.63 31.59 -11.80
CA SER A 383 -3.21 31.27 -11.73
C SER A 383 -2.64 31.55 -10.35
N LYS A 384 -1.98 30.55 -9.77
CA LYS A 384 -1.40 30.64 -8.42
C LYS A 384 -0.04 29.95 -8.38
N SER A 385 0.86 30.48 -7.56
CA SER A 385 2.18 29.91 -7.34
C SER A 385 2.20 29.12 -6.04
N VAL A 386 2.82 27.95 -6.07
CA VAL A 386 3.10 27.11 -4.91
C VAL A 386 4.61 27.08 -4.76
N THR A 387 5.07 27.23 -3.53
CA THR A 387 6.49 27.38 -3.24
C THR A 387 6.89 26.36 -2.20
N ALA A 388 8.07 25.78 -2.34
CA ALA A 388 8.66 24.98 -1.30
C ALA A 388 10.05 25.54 -0.99
N VAL A 389 10.33 25.73 0.28
CA VAL A 389 11.65 26.13 0.75
C VAL A 389 12.28 24.94 1.45
N ASP A 390 13.42 24.52 0.92
CA ASP A 390 14.33 23.64 1.63
C ASP A 390 15.41 24.52 2.27
N VAL A 391 15.32 24.68 3.58
CA VAL A 391 16.32 25.41 4.36
C VAL A 391 17.34 24.41 4.86
N ASP A 392 18.26 24.01 3.99
CA ASP A 392 19.46 23.30 4.44
C ASP A 392 20.23 24.18 5.42
N GLY A 393 20.32 23.73 6.67
CA GLY A 393 20.87 24.51 7.78
C GLY A 393 20.75 23.88 9.18
N SER A 394 20.16 22.69 9.32
CA SER A 394 19.97 22.00 10.61
C SER A 394 21.14 21.10 11.03
N GLY A 395 22.24 21.05 10.27
CA GLY A 395 23.49 20.39 10.68
C GLY A 395 24.57 20.43 9.59
N PRO A 396 25.85 20.15 9.93
CA PRO A 396 27.00 20.21 9.02
C PRO A 396 26.90 19.31 7.77
N ASN A 397 25.95 18.37 7.74
CA ASN A 397 25.85 17.29 6.76
C ASN A 397 24.47 17.21 6.05
N SER A 398 23.61 18.23 6.11
CA SER A 398 22.36 18.25 5.30
C SER A 398 22.68 18.74 3.89
N PRO A 399 22.57 17.89 2.85
CA PRO A 399 22.91 18.29 1.50
C PRO A 399 21.83 19.20 0.91
N ALA A 400 22.27 20.32 0.32
CA ALA A 400 21.41 21.20 -0.47
C ALA A 400 20.77 20.45 -1.64
N THR A 401 19.49 20.07 -1.53
CA THR A 401 18.86 19.16 -2.50
C THR A 401 17.70 19.81 -3.25
N ALA A 402 17.62 19.56 -4.56
CA ALA A 402 16.50 19.99 -5.40
C ALA A 402 15.17 19.41 -4.89
N VAL A 403 14.12 20.22 -4.91
CA VAL A 403 12.74 19.84 -4.56
C VAL A 403 11.93 19.64 -5.83
N GLN A 404 11.29 18.49 -5.96
CA GLN A 404 10.31 18.23 -7.02
C GLN A 404 8.90 18.53 -6.51
N LEU A 405 8.13 19.27 -7.31
CA LEU A 405 6.73 19.60 -7.03
C LEU A 405 5.83 18.89 -8.04
N THR A 406 4.90 18.09 -7.53
CA THR A 406 3.90 17.41 -8.36
C THR A 406 2.50 17.70 -7.84
N ALA A 407 1.56 17.98 -8.75
CA ALA A 407 0.19 18.28 -8.41
C ALA A 407 -0.75 17.13 -8.80
N TYR A 408 -1.70 16.83 -7.91
CA TYR A 408 -2.72 15.81 -8.12
C TYR A 408 -4.10 16.38 -7.79
N GLY A 409 -5.09 16.12 -8.63
CA GLY A 409 -6.47 16.48 -8.30
C GLY A 409 -7.40 16.49 -9.49
N GLY A 410 -8.69 16.65 -9.21
CA GLY A 410 -9.76 16.66 -10.19
C GLY A 410 -9.58 17.59 -11.38
N PRO A 411 -9.23 18.87 -11.17
CA PRO A 411 -9.10 19.82 -12.28
C PRO A 411 -7.96 19.50 -13.26
N LEU A 412 -7.10 18.53 -12.96
CA LEU A 412 -5.92 18.18 -13.77
C LEU A 412 -6.18 16.87 -14.55
N PRO A 413 -6.17 16.89 -15.89
CA PRO A 413 -6.42 18.01 -16.83
C PRO A 413 -7.91 18.46 -16.84
N PRO A 414 -8.27 19.66 -17.39
CA PRO A 414 -7.50 20.53 -18.30
C PRO A 414 -6.64 21.61 -17.62
N ALA A 415 -6.68 21.75 -16.29
CA ALA A 415 -5.71 22.61 -15.61
C ALA A 415 -4.28 22.09 -15.83
N THR A 416 -3.30 22.95 -15.58
CA THR A 416 -1.88 22.59 -15.65
C THR A 416 -1.16 22.96 -14.37
N PHE A 417 -0.15 22.17 -14.03
CA PHE A 417 0.83 22.52 -13.03
C PHE A 417 2.23 22.35 -13.62
N THR A 418 2.98 23.45 -13.68
CA THR A 418 4.33 23.45 -14.23
C THR A 418 5.30 23.94 -13.17
N GLN A 419 6.26 23.08 -12.81
CA GLN A 419 7.35 23.49 -11.96
C GLN A 419 8.32 24.38 -12.74
N SER A 420 8.56 25.61 -12.27
CA SER A 420 9.46 26.57 -12.92
C SER A 420 10.87 26.57 -12.31
N THR A 421 11.00 26.22 -11.03
CA THR A 421 12.30 26.10 -10.35
C THR A 421 12.30 24.94 -9.36
N GLN A 422 13.44 24.27 -9.19
CA GLN A 422 13.62 23.18 -8.23
C GLN A 422 14.40 23.59 -6.96
N GLY A 423 14.96 24.80 -6.91
CA GLY A 423 15.87 25.20 -5.82
C GLY A 423 17.22 24.49 -5.91
N PRO A 424 18.04 24.52 -4.83
CA PRO A 424 17.82 25.19 -3.54
C PRO A 424 17.94 26.74 -3.62
N PRO A 425 17.50 27.48 -2.58
CA PRO A 425 16.70 26.98 -1.44
C PRO A 425 15.22 26.87 -1.79
N ARG A 426 14.78 27.41 -2.94
CA ARG A 426 13.35 27.61 -3.23
C ARG A 426 12.92 27.01 -4.56
N ALA A 427 12.03 26.03 -4.49
CA ALA A 427 11.26 25.54 -5.62
C ALA A 427 9.95 26.32 -5.80
N VAL A 428 9.54 26.49 -7.05
CA VAL A 428 8.31 27.18 -7.43
C VAL A 428 7.59 26.37 -8.50
N GLY A 429 6.31 26.13 -8.30
CA GLY A 429 5.42 25.58 -9.31
C GLY A 429 4.20 26.45 -9.53
N ARG A 430 3.78 26.58 -10.78
CA ARG A 430 2.65 27.42 -11.18
C ARG A 430 1.47 26.55 -11.55
N PHE A 431 0.37 26.73 -10.82
CA PHE A 431 -0.94 26.23 -11.22
C PHE A 431 -1.61 27.22 -12.15
N ARG A 432 -2.21 26.71 -13.22
CA ARG A 432 -3.04 27.50 -14.13
C ARG A 432 -4.28 26.69 -14.53
N TRP A 433 -5.45 27.28 -14.37
CA TRP A 433 -6.72 26.66 -14.74
C TRP A 433 -7.60 27.69 -15.43
N ALA A 434 -7.92 27.44 -16.70
CA ALA A 434 -9.01 28.14 -17.37
C ALA A 434 -10.31 27.48 -16.90
N THR A 435 -11.04 28.13 -15.99
CA THR A 435 -12.26 27.55 -15.46
C THR A 435 -13.30 27.49 -16.58
N GLN A 436 -13.96 26.35 -16.70
CA GLN A 436 -15.06 26.17 -17.65
C GLN A 436 -16.38 26.34 -16.90
N CYS A 437 -17.41 26.77 -17.63
CA CYS A 437 -18.77 26.88 -17.12
C CYS A 437 -19.41 25.51 -16.99
#